data_AF-A0A916JBF7-F1
#
_entry.id   AF-A0A916JBF7-F1
#
_cell.length_a   1.000
_cell.length_b   1.000
_cell.length_c   1.000
_cell.angle_alpha   90.00
_cell.angle_beta   90.00
_cell.angle_gamma   90.00
#
_symmetry.space_group_name_H-M   'P 1'
#
loop_
_entity.id
_entity.type
_entity.pdbx_description
1 polymer ?
#
loop_
_entity_poly.entity_id
_entity_poly.type
_entity_poly.pdbx_seq_one_letter_code
_entity_poly.pdbx_strand_id
1 'polypeptide(L)'
;MENLYRSILLNAVSISLIASVIAFVYVTILTQPGHVLSWWKRFVWDAYGIVIKTQEQQEKYLWVLNPILECELCVSGQLALWLFIFTIPFNLIGIIFSICLSILLTKILSRLLA
;
A
#
# COMPACT_ATOMS: atom_id res chain seq x y z
N MET A 1 -23.04 1.57 -22.30
CA MET A 1 -21.77 2.19 -21.83
C MET A 1 -21.88 2.72 -20.41
N GLU A 2 -22.96 3.41 -20.05
CA GLU A 2 -23.17 3.98 -18.71
C GLU A 2 -23.11 2.96 -17.56
N ASN A 3 -23.75 1.79 -17.72
CA ASN A 3 -23.71 0.71 -16.72
C ASN A 3 -22.30 0.15 -16.47
N LEU A 4 -21.46 0.10 -17.52
CA LEU A 4 -20.08 -0.37 -17.41
C LEU A 4 -19.23 0.63 -16.61
N TYR A 5 -19.36 1.93 -16.90
CA TYR A 5 -18.63 2.98 -16.19
C TYR A 5 -19.01 3.01 -14.70
N ARG A 6 -20.31 2.90 -14.40
CA ARG A 6 -20.81 2.83 -13.02
C ARG A 6 -20.25 1.61 -12.28
N SER A 7 -20.20 0.45 -12.92
CA SER A 7 -19.61 -0.76 -12.33
C SER A 7 -18.11 -0.60 -12.06
N ILE A 8 -17.35 -0.05 -13.01
CA ILE A 8 -15.92 0.22 -12.84
C ILE A 8 -15.68 1.17 -11.68
N LEU A 9 -16.45 2.26 -11.59
CA LEU A 9 -16.32 3.24 -10.52
C LEU A 9 -16.62 2.64 -9.14
N LEU A 10 -17.70 1.88 -9.01
CA LEU A 10 -18.05 1.21 -7.75
C LEU A 10 -16.97 0.23 -7.31
N ASN A 11 -16.45 -0.58 -8.24
CA ASN A 11 -15.36 -1.49 -7.94
C ASN A 11 -14.08 -0.74 -7.56
N ALA A 12 -13.77 0.37 -8.23
CA ALA A 12 -12.62 1.21 -7.89
C ALA A 12 -12.70 1.72 -6.45
N VAL A 13 -13.88 2.20 -6.03
CA VAL A 13 -14.13 2.66 -4.65
C VAL A 13 -13.96 1.52 -3.65
N SER A 14 -14.55 0.36 -3.91
CA SER A 14 -14.41 -0.81 -3.04
C SER A 14 -12.96 -1.27 -2.90
N ILE A 15 -12.22 -1.33 -4.00
CA ILE A 15 -10.79 -1.69 -4.01
C ILE A 15 -9.99 -0.67 -3.21
N SER A 16 -10.22 0.63 -3.41
CA SER A 16 -9.52 1.67 -2.66
C SER A 16 -9.75 1.57 -1.16
N LEU A 17 -10.98 1.29 -0.74
CA LEU A 17 -11.30 1.12 0.68
C LEU A 17 -10.59 -0.09 1.27
N ILE A 18 -10.67 -1.25 0.60
CA ILE A 18 -10.01 -2.49 1.04
C ILE A 18 -8.49 -2.28 1.11
N ALA A 19 -7.89 -1.69 0.08
CA ALA A 19 -6.46 -1.42 0.02
C ALA A 19 -6.01 -0.52 1.18
N SER A 20 -6.79 0.53 1.47
CA SER A 20 -6.46 1.48 2.55
C SER A 20 -6.47 0.83 3.93
N VAL A 21 -7.49 0.01 4.23
CA VAL A 21 -7.60 -0.70 5.50
C VAL A 21 -6.49 -1.74 5.65
N ILE A 22 -6.23 -2.53 4.60
CA ILE A 22 -5.16 -3.54 4.62
C ILE A 22 -3.82 -2.86 4.84
N ALA A 23 -3.50 -1.80 4.09
CA ALA A 23 -2.23 -1.10 4.21
C ALA A 23 -2.02 -0.53 5.61
N PHE A 24 -3.03 0.12 6.18
CA PHE A 24 -2.97 0.64 7.55
C PHE A 24 -2.76 -0.48 8.58
N VAL A 25 -3.57 -1.54 8.55
CA VAL A 25 -3.43 -2.65 9.51
C VAL A 25 -2.08 -3.33 9.36
N TYR A 26 -1.64 -3.56 8.13
CA TYR A 26 -0.37 -4.21 7.85
C TYR A 26 0.82 -3.38 8.37
N VAL A 27 0.95 -2.12 7.96
CA VAL A 27 2.08 -1.27 8.35
C VAL A 27 1.99 -0.85 9.82
N THR A 28 0.85 -0.30 10.24
CA THR A 28 0.73 0.37 11.55
C THR A 28 0.43 -0.60 12.70
N ILE A 29 -0.10 -1.80 12.43
CA ILE A 29 -0.44 -2.76 13.49
C ILE A 29 0.44 -4.00 13.40
N LEU A 30 0.44 -4.69 12.26
CA LEU A 30 1.05 -6.01 12.16
C LEU A 30 2.58 -5.97 12.14
N THR A 31 3.17 -4.97 11.48
CA THR A 31 4.65 -4.89 11.31
C THR A 31 5.36 -4.12 12.42
N GLN A 32 4.64 -3.59 13.42
CA GLN A 32 5.22 -2.91 14.58
C GLN A 32 6.04 -3.87 15.46
N PRO A 33 7.08 -3.38 16.16
CA PRO A 33 7.92 -4.24 16.99
C PRO A 33 7.09 -4.92 18.09
N GLY A 34 7.20 -6.25 18.20
CA GLY A 34 6.43 -7.05 19.16
C GLY A 34 5.10 -7.61 18.61
N HIS A 35 4.69 -7.22 17.40
CA HIS A 35 3.49 -7.74 16.75
C HIS A 35 3.77 -8.92 15.80
N VAL A 36 2.69 -9.50 15.25
CA VAL A 36 2.67 -10.77 14.51
C VAL A 36 3.61 -10.79 13.31
N LEU A 37 3.70 -9.69 12.55
CA LEU A 37 4.56 -9.60 11.35
C LEU A 37 5.85 -8.80 11.62
N SER A 38 6.23 -8.61 12.88
CA SER A 38 7.49 -7.97 13.23
C SER A 38 8.72 -8.76 12.73
N TRP A 39 8.62 -10.09 12.68
CA TRP A 39 9.66 -10.95 12.10
C TRP A 39 9.80 -10.75 10.59
N TRP A 40 8.68 -10.51 9.88
CA TRP A 40 8.68 -10.27 8.44
C TRP A 40 9.35 -8.94 8.12
N LYS A 41 9.04 -7.89 8.88
CA LYS A 41 9.73 -6.60 8.76
C LYS A 41 11.24 -6.76 8.94
N ARG A 42 11.68 -7.51 9.96
CA ARG A 42 13.11 -7.82 10.17
C ARG A 42 13.70 -8.63 9.04
N PHE A 43 13.02 -9.67 8.58
CA PHE A 43 13.49 -10.50 7.47
C PHE A 43 13.72 -9.68 6.20
N VAL A 44 12.76 -8.83 5.81
CA VAL A 44 12.93 -7.96 4.64
C VAL A 44 14.05 -6.96 4.88
N TRP A 45 14.12 -6.37 6.08
CA TRP A 45 15.20 -5.46 6.43
C TRP A 45 16.57 -6.13 6.38
N ASP A 46 16.69 -7.39 6.82
CA ASP A 46 17.94 -8.16 6.78
C ASP A 46 18.28 -8.58 5.34
N ALA A 47 17.30 -8.98 4.54
CA ALA A 47 17.49 -9.33 3.14
C ALA A 47 18.04 -8.13 2.33
N TYR A 48 17.53 -6.92 2.59
CA TYR A 48 18.09 -5.69 2.03
C TYR A 48 19.34 -5.20 2.81
N GLY A 49 19.44 -5.52 4.09
CA GLY A 49 20.53 -5.18 5.01
C GLY A 49 21.86 -5.86 4.67
N ILE A 50 21.82 -7.06 4.07
CA ILE A 50 23.02 -7.72 3.51
C ILE A 50 23.69 -6.82 2.44
N VAL A 51 22.90 -5.99 1.74
CA VAL A 51 23.38 -5.03 0.73
C VAL A 51 23.71 -3.66 1.35
N ILE A 52 23.18 -3.37 2.54
CA ILE A 52 23.21 -2.04 3.17
C ILE A 52 24.06 -2.08 4.44
N LYS A 53 25.34 -1.72 4.33
CA LYS A 53 26.27 -1.72 5.47
C LYS A 53 26.47 -0.34 6.11
N THR A 54 26.07 0.73 5.43
CA THR A 54 26.25 2.12 5.86
C THR A 54 24.94 2.90 5.84
N GLN A 55 24.84 3.92 6.69
CA GLN A 55 23.67 4.81 6.82
C GLN A 55 23.32 5.52 5.49
N GLU A 56 24.33 5.90 4.70
CA GLU A 56 24.16 6.47 3.36
C GLU A 56 23.52 5.48 2.36
N GLN A 57 23.79 4.17 2.52
CA GLN A 57 23.11 3.15 1.74
C GLN A 57 21.67 2.94 2.22
N GLN A 58 21.35 3.09 3.51
CA GLN A 58 19.96 2.96 3.98
C GLN A 58 19.03 3.96 3.29
N GLU A 59 19.43 5.22 3.17
CA GLU A 59 18.68 6.22 2.42
C GLU A 59 18.52 5.84 0.95
N LYS A 60 19.56 5.24 0.36
CA LYS A 60 19.53 4.78 -1.05
C LYS A 60 18.52 3.66 -1.32
N TYR A 61 18.10 2.86 -0.33
CA TYR A 61 17.12 1.78 -0.53
C TYR A 61 15.76 2.06 0.12
N LEU A 62 15.58 3.22 0.76
CA LEU A 62 14.30 3.64 1.32
C LEU A 62 13.17 3.59 0.29
N TRP A 63 13.45 3.91 -0.98
CA TRP A 63 12.46 3.85 -2.07
C TRP A 63 11.90 2.44 -2.32
N VAL A 64 12.62 1.38 -1.96
CA VAL A 64 12.13 -0.01 -2.04
C VAL A 64 11.40 -0.40 -0.76
N LEU A 65 11.94 -0.03 0.40
CA LEU A 65 11.39 -0.44 1.69
C LEU A 65 10.09 0.30 2.01
N ASN A 66 9.98 1.58 1.64
CA ASN A 66 8.78 2.39 1.83
C ASN A 66 7.50 1.75 1.24
N PRO A 67 7.46 1.38 -0.05
CA PRO A 67 6.27 0.76 -0.63
C PRO A 67 5.97 -0.66 -0.12
N ILE A 68 6.88 -1.30 0.62
CA ILE A 68 6.71 -2.68 1.10
C ILE A 68 6.37 -2.73 2.59
N LEU A 69 6.90 -1.81 3.43
CA LEU A 69 6.85 -1.94 4.89
C LEU A 69 6.72 -0.63 5.68
N GLU A 70 7.31 0.47 5.22
CA GLU A 70 7.47 1.66 6.09
C GLU A 70 6.41 2.75 5.86
N CYS A 71 5.81 2.80 4.68
CA CYS A 71 4.88 3.87 4.29
C CYS A 71 3.52 3.27 3.95
N GLU A 72 2.55 3.42 4.85
CA GLU A 72 1.19 2.90 4.67
C GLU A 72 0.51 3.53 3.44
N LEU A 73 0.81 4.80 3.13
CA LEU A 73 0.32 5.47 1.93
C LEU A 73 0.86 4.82 0.66
N CYS A 74 2.14 4.44 0.67
CA CYS A 74 2.83 3.84 -0.45
C CYS A 74 2.35 2.41 -0.68
N VAL A 75 2.21 1.63 0.41
CA VAL A 75 1.64 0.27 0.39
C VAL A 75 0.21 0.31 -0.12
N SER A 76 -0.63 1.24 0.35
CA SER A 76 -2.01 1.39 -0.11
C SER A 76 -2.08 1.66 -1.62
N GLY A 77 -1.27 2.60 -2.11
CA GLY A 77 -1.26 2.95 -3.54
C GLY A 77 -0.85 1.77 -4.42
N GLN A 78 0.20 1.04 -4.04
CA GLN A 78 0.62 -0.16 -4.78
C GLN A 78 -0.43 -1.27 -4.71
N LEU A 79 -1.04 -1.49 -3.54
CA LEU A 79 -2.06 -2.52 -3.38
C LEU A 79 -3.30 -2.21 -4.22
N ALA A 80 -3.75 -0.95 -4.25
CA ALA A 80 -4.86 -0.52 -5.09
C ALA A 80 -4.57 -0.70 -6.59
N LEU A 81 -3.36 -0.38 -7.05
CA LEU A 81 -2.92 -0.62 -8.42
C LEU A 81 -3.05 -2.11 -8.79
N TRP A 82 -2.44 -2.99 -8.00
CA TRP A 82 -2.43 -4.42 -8.29
C TRP A 82 -3.82 -5.04 -8.20
N LEU A 83 -4.57 -4.72 -7.14
CA LEU A 83 -5.94 -5.22 -6.99
C LEU A 83 -6.82 -4.80 -8.17
N PHE A 84 -6.70 -3.55 -8.64
CA PHE A 84 -7.46 -3.10 -9.81
C PHE A 84 -7.09 -3.88 -11.06
N ILE A 85 -5.80 -4.03 -11.37
CA ILE A 85 -5.32 -4.75 -12.56
C ILE A 85 -5.77 -6.21 -12.56
N PHE A 86 -5.79 -6.87 -11.40
CA PHE A 86 -6.19 -8.28 -11.31
C PHE A 86 -7.70 -8.52 -11.29
N THR A 87 -8.52 -7.52 -10.99
CA THR A 87 -9.97 -7.69 -10.80
C THR A 87 -10.80 -7.09 -11.93
N ILE A 88 -10.31 -6.05 -12.59
CA ILE A 88 -11.07 -5.26 -13.56
C ILE A 88 -10.29 -5.23 -14.88
N PRO A 89 -10.96 -5.28 -16.05
CA PRO A 89 -10.32 -5.02 -17.33
C PRO A 89 -9.54 -3.71 -17.32
N PHE A 90 -8.41 -3.68 -18.03
CA PHE A 90 -7.50 -2.55 -18.03
C PHE A 90 -8.22 -1.22 -18.31
N ASN A 91 -8.21 -0.32 -17.33
CA ASN A 91 -8.80 1.00 -17.41
C ASN A 91 -7.91 2.01 -16.68
N LEU A 92 -7.16 2.81 -17.43
CA LEU A 92 -6.17 3.73 -16.87
C LEU A 92 -6.80 4.76 -15.91
N ILE A 93 -7.98 5.29 -16.25
CA ILE A 93 -8.68 6.28 -15.42
C ILE A 93 -9.11 5.66 -14.08
N GLY A 94 -9.69 4.46 -14.13
CA GLY A 94 -10.09 3.72 -12.95
C GLY A 94 -8.91 3.34 -12.05
N ILE A 95 -7.78 2.95 -12.65
CA ILE A 95 -6.54 2.66 -11.92
C ILE A 95 -6.05 3.91 -11.19
N ILE A 96 -5.87 5.02 -11.90
CA ILE A 96 -5.39 6.28 -11.30
C ILE A 96 -6.34 6.75 -10.20
N PHE A 97 -7.65 6.71 -10.46
CA PHE A 97 -8.67 7.05 -9.48
C PHE A 97 -8.56 6.15 -8.23
N SER A 98 -8.42 4.84 -8.41
CA SER A 98 -8.35 3.89 -7.29
C SER A 98 -7.08 4.10 -6.44
N ILE A 99 -5.93 4.34 -7.07
CA ILE A 99 -4.67 4.65 -6.38
C ILE A 99 -4.83 5.92 -5.55
N CYS A 100 -5.23 7.03 -6.17
CA CYS A 100 -5.39 8.33 -5.50
C CYS A 100 -6.39 8.25 -4.34
N LEU A 101 -7.54 7.60 -4.55
CA LEU A 101 -8.56 7.44 -3.53
C LEU A 101 -8.05 6.56 -2.37
N SER A 102 -7.31 5.49 -2.64
CA SER A 102 -6.76 4.63 -1.59
C SER A 102 -5.76 5.37 -0.70
N ILE A 103 -4.89 6.19 -1.30
CA ILE A 103 -3.92 7.02 -0.57
C ILE A 103 -4.64 8.04 0.30
N LEU A 104 -5.67 8.70 -0.23
CA LEU A 104 -6.47 9.67 0.52
C LEU A 104 -7.17 9.01 1.71
N LEU A 105 -7.83 7.87 1.49
CA LEU A 105 -8.52 7.11 2.54
C LEU A 105 -7.55 6.64 3.62
N THR A 106 -6.38 6.14 3.23
CA THR A 106 -5.33 5.74 4.18
C THR A 106 -4.86 6.91 5.01
N LYS A 107 -4.62 8.08 4.40
CA LYS A 107 -4.24 9.29 5.13
C LYS A 107 -5.30 9.74 6.14
N ILE A 108 -6.57 9.61 5.79
CA ILE A 108 -7.68 9.89 6.72
C ILE A 108 -7.67 8.87 7.86
N LEU A 109 -7.54 7.58 7.52
CA LEU A 109 -7.53 6.49 8.50
C LEU A 109 -6.37 6.63 9.50
N SER A 110 -5.16 6.90 9.02
CA SER A 110 -3.98 7.14 9.87
C SER A 110 -4.20 8.33 10.81
N ARG A 111 -4.89 9.39 10.39
CA ARG A 111 -5.18 10.54 11.28
C ARG A 111 -6.25 10.27 12.31
N LEU A 112 -7.15 9.33 12.06
CA LEU A 112 -8.25 9.00 12.96
C LEU A 112 -7.87 7.93 14.00
N LEU A 113 -6.92 7.06 13.66
CA LEU A 113 -6.60 5.84 14.44
C LEU A 113 -5.15 5.77 14.96
N ALA A 114 -4.26 6.69 14.57
CA ALA A 114 -2.91 6.83 15.16
C ALA A 114 -2.92 7.83 16.33
#